data_AF-A0A1E4K9Z9-F1
#
_entry.id   AF-A0A1E4K9Z9-F1
#
_cell.length_a   1.000
_cell.length_b   1.000
_cell.length_c   1.000
_cell.angle_alpha   90.00
_cell.angle_beta   90.00
_cell.angle_gamma   90.00
#
_symmetry.space_group_name_H-M   'P 1'
#
loop_
_entity.id
_entity.type
_entity.pdbx_description
1 polymer ?
#
loop_
_entity_poly.entity_id
_entity_poly.type
_entity_poly.pdbx_seq_one_letter_code
_entity_poly.pdbx_strand_id
1 'polypeptide(L)'
;MRSIDYESLWGDDVCSREHLSIADVLRSHPYLLVGGLVPPLVLVNTLLSRGEVHAGMSGGGRWQPIEITAAEYEEVVADLVRNGAHGRALRYIEPPAWVRDPEDWSLWIAEQAFSIPLAENRRFHELMATIRAAMDEAADRGDEDARVGHLVRLSAITTEWSAFINRHRRPPSE
;
A
#
# COMPACT_ATOMS: atom_id res chain seq x y z
N MET A 1 9.47 17.07 -14.65
CA MET A 1 9.04 15.75 -14.14
C MET A 1 9.44 14.67 -15.11
N ARG A 2 10.18 13.66 -14.61
CA ARG A 2 10.65 12.51 -15.39
C ARG A 2 9.48 11.62 -15.85
N SER A 3 9.66 10.97 -16.99
CA SER A 3 8.71 10.01 -17.55
C SER A 3 9.38 8.67 -17.83
N ILE A 4 8.57 7.61 -17.88
CA ILE A 4 8.98 6.22 -18.11
C ILE A 4 8.09 5.56 -19.15
N ASP A 5 8.66 4.57 -19.84
CA ASP A 5 7.88 3.65 -20.66
C ASP A 5 7.13 2.69 -19.73
N TYR A 6 5.81 2.71 -19.82
CA TYR A 6 4.89 1.98 -18.99
C TYR A 6 4.06 1.02 -19.85
N GLU A 7 4.01 -0.24 -19.45
CA GLU A 7 3.18 -1.28 -20.05
C GLU A 7 2.02 -1.60 -19.10
N SER A 8 0.78 -1.41 -19.56
CA SER A 8 -0.40 -1.87 -18.82
C SER A 8 -0.60 -3.36 -19.06
N LEU A 9 -0.89 -4.11 -18.00
CA LEU A 9 -1.03 -5.56 -18.04
C LEU A 9 -2.45 -6.02 -17.67
N TRP A 10 -2.92 -7.11 -18.28
CA TRP A 10 -4.06 -7.89 -17.83
C TRP A 10 -3.69 -9.38 -17.80
N GLY A 11 -3.53 -9.94 -16.60
CA GLY A 11 -2.80 -11.20 -16.45
C GLY A 11 -1.34 -11.00 -16.87
N ASP A 12 -0.86 -11.85 -17.79
CA ASP A 12 0.50 -11.77 -18.35
C ASP A 12 0.55 -11.00 -19.69
N ASP A 13 -0.60 -10.57 -20.20
CA ASP A 13 -0.71 -9.92 -21.51
C ASP A 13 -0.53 -8.40 -21.39
N VAL A 14 0.25 -7.83 -22.32
CA VAL A 14 0.40 -6.38 -22.46
C VAL A 14 -0.82 -5.81 -23.20
N CYS A 15 -1.61 -4.98 -22.51
CA CYS A 15 -2.79 -4.32 -23.08
C CYS A 15 -2.45 -3.00 -23.78
N SER A 16 -1.54 -2.21 -23.23
CA SER A 16 -1.11 -0.93 -23.81
C SER A 16 0.33 -0.60 -23.44
N ARG A 17 0.93 0.30 -24.23
CA ARG A 17 2.24 0.90 -23.97
C ARG A 17 2.10 2.41 -24.03
N GLU A 18 2.55 3.06 -22.97
CA GLU A 18 2.37 4.49 -22.75
C GLU A 18 3.67 5.09 -22.23
N HIS A 19 3.86 6.38 -22.43
CA HIS A 19 4.97 7.12 -21.84
C HIS A 19 4.40 8.00 -20.73
N LEU A 20 4.52 7.55 -19.49
CA LEU A 20 3.86 8.17 -18.33
C LEU A 20 4.85 8.97 -17.50
N SER A 21 4.41 10.12 -16.99
CA SER A 21 5.14 10.79 -15.92
C SER A 21 5.09 9.96 -14.65
N ILE A 22 6.03 10.17 -13.72
CA ILE A 22 6.01 9.43 -12.45
C ILE A 22 4.74 9.72 -11.63
N ALA A 23 4.21 10.95 -11.68
CA ALA A 23 2.93 11.25 -11.05
C ALA A 23 1.78 10.45 -11.68
N ASP A 24 1.78 10.26 -13.00
CA ASP A 24 0.75 9.47 -13.69
C ASP A 24 0.87 7.97 -13.40
N VAL A 25 2.10 7.46 -13.23
CA VAL A 25 2.33 6.11 -12.71
C VAL A 25 1.73 5.98 -11.31
N LEU A 26 1.92 6.95 -10.41
CA LEU A 26 1.29 6.89 -9.09
C LEU A 26 -0.25 6.99 -9.16
N ARG A 27 -0.79 7.78 -10.09
CA ARG A 27 -2.24 7.86 -10.35
C ARG A 27 -2.82 6.58 -10.93
N SER A 28 -2.06 5.76 -11.66
CA SER A 28 -2.57 4.47 -12.14
C SER A 28 -2.69 3.43 -11.02
N HIS A 29 -2.14 3.71 -9.83
CA HIS A 29 -2.13 2.82 -8.67
C HIS A 29 -2.91 3.41 -7.49
N PRO A 30 -4.26 3.38 -7.52
CA PRO A 30 -5.11 4.05 -6.53
C PRO A 30 -4.85 3.63 -5.08
N TYR A 31 -4.38 2.39 -4.87
CA TYR A 31 -4.07 1.85 -3.55
C TYR A 31 -2.91 2.56 -2.84
N LEU A 32 -2.04 3.26 -3.57
CA LEU A 32 -0.93 4.04 -3.00
C LEU A 32 -1.37 5.42 -2.51
N LEU A 33 -2.44 5.96 -3.07
CA LEU A 33 -2.98 7.30 -2.78
C LEU A 33 -4.22 7.25 -1.87
N VAL A 34 -4.36 6.15 -1.13
CA VAL A 34 -5.46 5.93 -0.19
C VAL A 34 -5.43 7.00 0.89
N GLY A 35 -6.63 7.45 1.30
CA GLY A 35 -6.77 8.50 2.31
C GLY A 35 -6.45 9.91 1.81
N GLY A 36 -6.21 10.09 0.50
CA GLY A 36 -5.88 11.39 -0.08
C GLY A 36 -4.47 11.87 0.27
N LEU A 37 -3.59 10.95 0.67
CA LEU A 37 -2.22 11.26 1.07
C LEU A 37 -1.23 10.81 -0.01
N VAL A 38 -0.25 11.67 -0.28
CA VAL A 38 0.89 11.33 -1.15
C VAL A 38 1.91 10.50 -0.35
N PRO A 39 2.31 9.30 -0.81
CA PRO A 39 3.27 8.44 -0.10
C PRO A 39 4.68 9.03 -0.10
N PRO A 40 5.48 8.84 0.98
CA PRO A 40 6.84 9.34 1.07
C PRO A 40 7.76 8.72 0.01
N LEU A 41 8.86 9.42 -0.28
CA LEU A 41 9.87 9.03 -1.26
C LEU A 41 10.32 7.58 -1.12
N VAL A 42 10.56 7.11 0.10
CA VAL A 42 11.02 5.73 0.34
C VAL A 42 10.05 4.68 -0.23
N LEU A 43 8.75 4.92 -0.13
CA LEU A 43 7.73 4.02 -0.68
C LEU A 43 7.59 4.17 -2.19
N VAL A 44 7.69 5.40 -2.69
CA VAL A 44 7.70 5.66 -4.13
C VAL A 44 8.88 4.95 -4.77
N ASN A 45 10.08 5.04 -4.20
CA ASN A 45 11.25 4.31 -4.70
C ASN A 45 11.13 2.80 -4.48
N THR A 46 10.52 2.33 -3.40
CA THR A 46 10.21 0.89 -3.22
C THR A 46 9.29 0.36 -4.33
N LEU A 47 8.32 1.14 -4.78
CA LEU A 47 7.48 0.81 -5.93
C LEU A 47 8.28 0.84 -7.23
N LEU A 48 8.92 1.97 -7.52
CA LEU A 48 9.55 2.23 -8.81
C LEU A 48 10.73 1.29 -9.07
N SER A 49 11.47 0.91 -8.03
CA SER A 49 12.61 -0.02 -8.12
C SER A 49 12.19 -1.46 -8.38
N ARG A 50 10.93 -1.85 -8.12
CA ARG A 50 10.43 -3.18 -8.52
C ARG A 50 10.23 -3.29 -10.02
N GLY A 51 9.91 -2.18 -10.70
CA GLY A 51 9.64 -2.17 -12.13
C GLY A 51 8.29 -2.80 -12.50
N GLU A 52 7.50 -3.26 -11.53
CA GLU A 52 6.22 -3.89 -11.79
C GLU A 52 5.26 -3.79 -10.61
N VAL A 53 3.98 -3.81 -10.93
CA VAL A 53 2.89 -4.03 -9.97
C VAL A 53 1.91 -5.02 -10.59
N HIS A 54 1.66 -6.11 -9.87
CA HIS A 54 0.55 -7.01 -10.14
C HIS A 54 -0.60 -6.71 -9.18
N ALA A 55 -1.75 -6.24 -9.67
CA ALA A 55 -2.94 -6.00 -8.85
C ALA A 55 -4.05 -7.06 -9.06
N GLY A 56 -3.66 -8.29 -9.44
CA GLY A 56 -4.58 -9.41 -9.62
C GLY A 56 -5.67 -9.09 -10.64
N MET A 57 -6.95 -9.13 -10.22
CA MET A 57 -8.10 -8.79 -11.09
C MET A 57 -8.19 -7.31 -11.47
N SER A 58 -7.33 -6.44 -10.95
CA SER A 58 -7.33 -5.00 -11.28
C SER A 58 -6.36 -4.63 -12.41
N GLY A 59 -5.74 -5.63 -13.06
CA GLY A 59 -4.66 -5.40 -14.02
C GLY A 59 -3.33 -5.09 -13.33
N GLY A 60 -2.29 -4.80 -14.10
CA GLY A 60 -0.96 -4.49 -13.59
C GLY A 60 -0.24 -3.46 -14.43
N GLY A 61 0.98 -3.16 -14.02
CA GLY A 61 1.89 -2.25 -14.70
C GLY A 61 3.29 -2.83 -14.73
N ARG A 62 4.02 -2.60 -15.81
CA ARG A 62 5.46 -2.90 -15.90
C ARG A 62 6.22 -1.73 -16.51
N TRP A 63 7.41 -1.49 -16.01
CA TRP A 63 8.33 -0.45 -16.46
C TRP A 63 9.76 -0.87 -16.13
N GLN A 64 10.75 -0.13 -16.63
CA GLN A 64 12.14 -0.34 -16.22
C GLN A 64 12.33 0.11 -14.77
N PRO A 65 12.87 -0.73 -13.86
CA PRO A 65 13.21 -0.34 -12.50
C PRO A 65 14.00 0.97 -12.43
N ILE A 66 13.52 1.91 -11.61
CA ILE A 66 14.21 3.19 -11.38
C ILE A 66 14.09 3.63 -9.92
N GLU A 67 14.97 4.54 -9.54
CA GLU A 67 14.81 5.36 -8.35
C GLU A 67 14.80 6.84 -8.77
N ILE A 68 14.10 7.65 -7.98
CA ILE A 68 14.09 9.10 -8.12
C ILE A 68 14.73 9.78 -6.94
N THR A 69 15.30 10.94 -7.21
CA THR A 69 15.91 11.83 -6.23
C THR A 69 14.86 12.59 -5.43
N ALA A 70 15.28 13.20 -4.31
CA ALA A 70 14.40 14.08 -3.53
C ALA A 70 13.88 15.26 -4.37
N ALA A 71 14.71 15.85 -5.23
CA ALA A 71 14.30 16.95 -6.11
C ALA A 71 13.25 16.51 -7.14
N GLU A 72 13.42 15.34 -7.76
CA GLU A 72 12.39 14.79 -8.66
C GLU A 72 11.10 14.46 -7.91
N TYR A 73 11.21 13.98 -6.67
CA TYR A 73 10.07 13.67 -5.82
C TYR A 73 9.28 14.93 -5.42
N GLU A 74 9.95 16.05 -5.13
CA GLU A 74 9.29 17.33 -4.88
C GLU A 74 8.43 17.76 -6.08
N GLU A 75 8.91 17.55 -7.31
CA GLU A 75 8.11 17.81 -8.52
C GLU A 75 6.87 16.89 -8.59
N VAL A 76 7.04 15.61 -8.26
CA VAL A 76 5.94 14.62 -8.23
C VAL A 76 4.90 15.00 -7.18
N VAL A 77 5.31 15.37 -5.97
CA VAL A 77 4.42 15.83 -4.90
C VAL A 77 3.66 17.07 -5.34
N ALA A 78 4.35 18.06 -5.92
CA ALA A 78 3.72 19.29 -6.38
C ALA A 78 2.67 19.02 -7.48
N ASP A 79 2.94 18.09 -8.39
CA ASP A 79 1.99 17.68 -9.43
C ASP A 79 0.77 16.95 -8.85
N LEU A 80 0.99 15.98 -7.96
CA LEU A 80 -0.08 15.22 -7.31
C LEU A 80 -0.99 16.10 -6.46
N VAL A 81 -0.43 17.03 -5.67
CA VAL A 81 -1.22 17.96 -4.84
C VAL A 81 -2.02 18.93 -5.72
N ARG A 82 -1.44 19.41 -6.82
CA ARG A 82 -2.11 20.35 -7.73
C ARG A 82 -3.27 19.71 -8.49
N ASN A 83 -3.04 18.52 -9.03
CA ASN A 83 -3.96 17.89 -9.99
C ASN A 83 -4.84 16.80 -9.36
N GLY A 84 -4.52 16.36 -8.13
CA GLY A 84 -5.21 15.28 -7.46
C GLY A 84 -5.05 13.92 -8.15
N ALA A 85 -5.90 12.97 -7.76
CA ALA A 85 -6.03 11.66 -8.40
C ALA A 85 -7.48 11.16 -8.30
N HIS A 86 -8.00 10.54 -9.36
CA HIS A 86 -9.35 9.95 -9.40
C HIS A 86 -10.47 10.87 -8.88
N GLY A 87 -10.41 12.16 -9.23
CA GLY A 87 -11.39 13.16 -8.80
C GLY A 87 -11.29 13.55 -7.31
N ARG A 88 -10.20 13.19 -6.62
CA ARG A 88 -9.96 13.55 -5.22
C ARG A 88 -8.74 14.46 -5.09
N ALA A 89 -8.84 15.46 -4.23
CA ALA A 89 -7.70 16.27 -3.84
C ALA A 89 -6.69 15.39 -3.07
N LEU A 90 -5.40 15.68 -3.27
CA LEU A 90 -4.32 15.03 -2.55
C LEU A 90 -3.58 16.07 -1.71
N ARG A 91 -3.03 15.62 -0.58
CA ARG A 91 -2.13 16.40 0.24
C ARG A 91 -0.89 15.60 0.60
N TYR A 92 0.22 16.28 0.76
CA TYR A 92 1.42 15.70 1.33
C TYR A 92 1.52 16.10 2.80
N ILE A 93 1.74 15.10 3.64
CA ILE A 93 2.03 15.26 5.05
C ILE A 93 3.29 14.43 5.29
N GLU A 94 4.32 15.05 5.87
CA GLU A 94 5.55 14.34 6.21
C GLU A 94 5.23 13.23 7.22
N PRO A 95 5.48 11.95 6.89
CA PRO A 95 5.21 10.88 7.82
C PRO A 95 6.28 10.82 8.91
N PRO A 96 5.94 10.24 10.09
CA PRO A 96 6.94 9.97 11.12
C PRO A 96 8.07 9.07 10.61
N ALA A 97 9.28 9.22 11.17
CA ALA A 97 10.47 8.46 10.76
C ALA A 97 10.40 6.92 10.96
N TRP A 98 9.36 6.43 11.65
CA TRP A 98 9.10 4.99 11.75
C TRP A 98 8.40 4.45 10.51
N VAL A 99 7.80 5.29 9.66
CA VAL A 99 7.12 4.86 8.44
C VAL A 99 8.12 4.62 7.33
N ARG A 100 8.48 3.36 7.09
CA ARG A 100 9.56 3.00 6.15
C ARG A 100 9.13 2.06 5.04
N ASP A 101 8.08 1.29 5.28
CA ASP A 101 7.59 0.27 4.35
C ASP A 101 6.07 0.37 4.14
N PRO A 102 5.50 -0.41 3.19
CA PRO A 102 4.07 -0.36 2.90
C PRO A 102 3.17 -0.73 4.08
N GLU A 103 3.63 -1.53 5.03
CA GLU A 103 2.84 -1.91 6.20
C GLU A 103 2.74 -0.75 7.18
N ASP A 104 3.86 -0.11 7.49
CA ASP A 104 3.88 1.10 8.31
C ASP A 104 3.01 2.21 7.71
N TRP A 105 3.10 2.39 6.39
CA TRP A 105 2.32 3.37 5.65
C TRP A 105 0.82 3.13 5.79
N SER A 106 0.40 1.88 5.66
CA SER A 106 -1.01 1.47 5.84
C SER A 106 -1.50 1.80 7.24
N LEU A 107 -0.71 1.50 8.29
CA LEU A 107 -1.04 1.82 9.67
C LEU A 107 -1.15 3.34 9.90
N TRP A 108 -0.22 4.11 9.34
CA TRP A 108 -0.22 5.56 9.49
C TRP A 108 -1.41 6.21 8.76
N ILE A 109 -1.70 5.82 7.51
CA ILE A 109 -2.88 6.32 6.79
C ILE A 109 -4.17 5.95 7.55
N ALA A 110 -4.26 4.75 8.11
CA ALA A 110 -5.44 4.33 8.88
C ALA A 110 -5.77 5.34 9.99
N GLU A 111 -4.75 5.83 10.69
CA GLU A 111 -4.90 6.89 11.69
C GLU A 111 -5.24 8.24 11.04
N GLN A 112 -4.42 8.70 10.10
CA GLN A 112 -4.51 10.05 9.54
C GLN A 112 -5.78 10.30 8.73
N ALA A 113 -6.23 9.32 7.95
CA ALA A 113 -7.34 9.48 7.02
C ALA A 113 -8.64 8.87 7.52
N PHE A 114 -8.57 7.85 8.39
CA PHE A 114 -9.76 7.10 8.80
C PHE A 114 -10.01 7.10 10.30
N SER A 115 -9.20 7.85 11.08
CA SER A 115 -9.31 7.95 12.54
C SER A 115 -9.22 6.60 13.27
N ILE A 116 -8.51 5.63 12.68
CA ILE A 116 -8.25 4.33 13.30
C ILE A 116 -7.12 4.50 14.32
N PRO A 117 -7.33 4.17 15.61
CA PRO A 117 -6.29 4.30 16.62
C PRO A 117 -5.03 3.47 16.29
N LEU A 118 -3.89 4.14 16.10
CA LEU A 118 -2.65 3.51 15.65
C LEU A 118 -2.17 2.39 16.58
N ALA A 119 -2.14 2.65 17.89
CA ALA A 119 -1.59 1.70 18.87
C ALA A 119 -2.35 0.36 18.87
N GLU A 120 -3.68 0.42 18.81
CA GLU A 120 -4.52 -0.78 18.82
C GLU A 120 -4.53 -1.47 17.45
N ASN A 121 -4.50 -0.70 16.36
CA ASN A 121 -4.36 -1.26 15.01
C ASN A 121 -3.02 -2.01 14.84
N ARG A 122 -1.93 -1.42 15.33
CA ARG A 122 -0.60 -2.04 15.33
C ARG A 122 -0.61 -3.35 16.12
N ARG A 123 -1.25 -3.39 17.29
CA ARG A 123 -1.40 -4.62 18.08
C ARG A 123 -2.11 -5.72 17.29
N PHE A 124 -3.14 -5.41 16.52
CA PHE A 124 -3.79 -6.41 15.64
C PHE A 124 -2.83 -6.94 14.57
N HIS A 125 -2.07 -6.06 13.92
CA HIS A 125 -1.05 -6.47 12.94
C HIS A 125 0.01 -7.39 13.55
N GLU A 126 0.56 -7.04 14.72
CA GLU A 126 1.54 -7.86 15.44
C GLU A 126 0.98 -9.25 15.81
N LEU A 127 -0.28 -9.31 16.27
CA LEU A 127 -0.96 -10.57 16.57
C LEU A 127 -1.15 -11.43 15.31
N MET A 128 -1.59 -10.83 14.21
CA MET A 128 -1.77 -11.54 12.95
C MET A 128 -0.44 -12.03 12.38
N ALA A 129 0.62 -11.23 12.45
CA ALA A 129 1.97 -11.62 12.03
C ALA A 129 2.50 -12.80 12.85
N THR A 130 2.30 -12.77 14.17
CA THR A 130 2.68 -13.88 15.07
C THR A 130 1.96 -15.17 14.70
N ILE A 131 0.66 -15.10 14.41
CA ILE A 131 -0.13 -16.28 14.03
C ILE A 131 0.32 -16.82 12.66
N ARG A 132 0.59 -15.94 11.69
CA ARG A 132 1.10 -16.34 10.37
C ARG A 132 2.45 -17.03 10.46
N ALA A 133 3.40 -16.49 11.24
CA ALA A 133 4.68 -17.13 11.47
C ALA A 133 4.51 -18.55 12.07
N ALA A 134 3.61 -18.71 13.04
CA ALA A 134 3.31 -20.03 13.60
C ALA A 134 2.65 -21.00 12.59
N MET A 135 1.84 -20.49 11.66
CA MET A 135 1.30 -21.29 10.55
C MET A 135 2.40 -21.77 9.61
N ASP A 136 3.33 -20.88 9.24
CA ASP A 136 4.44 -21.21 8.35
C ASP A 136 5.35 -22.27 9.01
N GLU A 137 5.67 -22.10 10.29
CA GLU A 137 6.43 -23.09 11.07
C GLU A 137 5.71 -24.45 11.17
N ALA A 138 4.38 -24.48 11.32
CA ALA A 138 3.60 -25.72 11.33
C ALA A 138 3.63 -26.39 9.96
N ALA A 139 3.51 -25.61 8.88
CA ALA A 139 3.60 -26.10 7.51
C ALA A 139 4.99 -26.70 7.22
N ASP A 140 6.07 -26.04 7.64
CA ASP A 140 7.44 -26.53 7.48
C ASP A 140 7.69 -27.86 8.20
N ARG A 141 6.97 -28.10 9.31
CA ARG A 141 7.01 -29.38 10.05
C ARG A 141 6.05 -30.45 9.51
N GLY A 142 5.19 -30.12 8.55
CA GLY A 142 4.11 -30.99 8.08
C GLY A 142 3.01 -31.24 9.11
N ASP A 143 2.88 -30.37 10.12
CA ASP A 143 1.87 -30.46 11.18
C ASP A 143 0.58 -29.75 10.75
N GLU A 144 -0.25 -30.47 10.01
CA GLU A 144 -1.48 -29.92 9.44
C GLU A 144 -2.51 -29.54 10.50
N ASP A 145 -2.60 -30.28 11.61
CA ASP A 145 -3.53 -29.99 12.69
C ASP A 145 -3.16 -28.66 13.38
N ALA A 146 -1.88 -28.42 13.66
CA ALA A 146 -1.42 -27.14 14.19
C ALA A 146 -1.68 -26.00 13.19
N ARG A 147 -1.40 -26.22 11.89
CA ARG A 147 -1.63 -25.23 10.84
C ARG A 147 -3.11 -24.82 10.76
N VAL A 148 -4.02 -25.79 10.77
CA VAL A 148 -5.48 -25.55 10.78
C VAL A 148 -5.91 -24.83 12.06
N GLY A 149 -5.38 -25.22 13.22
CA GLY A 149 -5.64 -24.53 14.49
C GLY A 149 -5.25 -23.05 14.46
N HIS A 150 -4.08 -22.74 13.90
CA HIS A 150 -3.63 -21.36 13.71
C HIS A 150 -4.49 -20.59 12.68
N LEU A 151 -4.95 -21.23 11.60
CA LEU A 151 -5.86 -20.61 10.64
C LEU A 151 -7.19 -20.20 11.30
N VAL A 152 -7.77 -21.05 12.15
CA VAL A 152 -8.98 -20.72 12.90
C VAL A 152 -8.74 -19.51 13.82
N ARG A 153 -7.59 -19.48 14.51
CA ARG A 153 -7.20 -18.34 15.35
C ARG A 153 -7.03 -17.06 14.54
N LEU A 154 -6.40 -17.13 13.36
CA LEU A 154 -6.25 -15.99 12.45
C LEU A 154 -7.61 -15.46 12.00
N SER A 155 -8.56 -16.34 11.68
CA SER A 155 -9.92 -15.97 11.31
C SER A 155 -10.66 -15.23 12.44
N ALA A 156 -10.53 -15.70 13.68
CA ALA A 156 -11.11 -15.02 14.85
C ALA A 156 -10.53 -13.61 15.04
N ILE A 157 -9.20 -13.48 15.02
CA ILE A 157 -8.52 -12.18 15.16
C ILE A 157 -8.88 -11.22 14.02
N THR A 158 -8.98 -11.72 12.78
CA THR A 158 -9.38 -10.91 11.63
C THR A 158 -10.82 -10.40 11.77
N THR A 159 -11.70 -11.20 12.37
CA THR A 159 -13.08 -10.80 12.65
C THR A 159 -13.13 -9.69 13.71
N GLU A 160 -12.36 -9.83 14.79
CA GLU A 160 -12.23 -8.79 15.82
C GLU A 160 -11.63 -7.50 15.26
N TRP A 161 -10.57 -7.61 14.46
CA TRP A 161 -9.94 -6.48 13.79
C TRP A 161 -10.91 -5.77 12.84
N SER A 162 -11.68 -6.50 12.04
CA SER A 162 -12.72 -5.94 11.19
C SER A 162 -13.78 -5.17 11.99
N ALA A 163 -14.24 -5.74 13.11
CA ALA A 163 -15.17 -5.06 14.01
C ALA A 163 -14.57 -3.78 14.63
N PHE A 164 -13.28 -3.81 14.99
CA PHE A 164 -12.53 -2.65 15.45
C PHE A 164 -12.43 -1.56 14.37
N ILE A 165 -12.00 -1.91 13.15
CA ILE A 165 -11.93 -0.97 12.03
C ILE A 165 -13.30 -0.35 11.76
N ASN A 166 -14.37 -1.14 11.68
CA ASN A 166 -15.72 -0.63 11.42
C ASN A 166 -16.24 0.32 12.51
N ARG A 167 -15.83 0.12 13.77
CA ARG A 167 -16.20 1.01 14.88
C ARG A 167 -15.54 2.37 14.77
N HIS A 168 -14.30 2.42 14.31
CA HIS A 168 -13.48 3.63 14.30
C HIS A 168 -13.49 4.37 12.97
N ARG A 169 -13.67 3.64 11.85
CA ARG A 169 -13.54 4.19 10.51
C ARG A 169 -14.49 5.35 10.30
N ARG A 170 -13.91 6.52 10.11
CA ARG A 170 -14.60 7.70 9.58
C ARG A 170 -14.18 7.91 8.12
N PRO A 171 -15.05 8.43 7.26
CA PRO A 171 -14.61 8.89 5.94
C PRO A 171 -13.52 9.95 6.12
N PRO A 172 -12.56 10.07 5.18
CA PRO A 172 -11.61 11.17 5.19
C PRO A 172 -12.37 12.49 5.24
N SER A 173 -12.01 13.37 6.18
CA SER A 173 -12.56 14.72 6.25
C SER A 173 -12.21 15.47 4.96
N GLU A 174 -13.23 16.00 4.29
CA GLU A 174 -13.10 16.86 3.09
C GLU A 174 -12.24 18.10 3.35
#